data_AF-A0A4Q5SAW0-F1
#
_entry.id   AF-A0A4Q5SAW0-F1
#
_cell.length_a   1.000
_cell.length_b   1.000
_cell.length_c   1.000
_cell.angle_alpha   90.00
_cell.angle_beta   90.00
_cell.angle_gamma   90.00
#
_symmetry.space_group_name_H-M   'P 1'
#
loop_
_entity.id
_entity.type
_entity.pdbx_description
1 polymer ?
#
loop_
_entity_poly.entity_id
_entity_poly.type
_entity_poly.pdbx_seq_one_letter_code
_entity_poly.pdbx_strand_id
1 'polypeptide(L)'
;MKHIYLATAAMLSTCGFVTGAAQPAIAQQAAEAPLSPTEVRTRLEARDARDSQIMALLHKITDVHGPRLTASPQLRAAQDWAVETMKSWNLQQVHLEAWDFGHQGWSNALMEASVVAPYQAPINARALPWSPSTAGLVTANAVLLLPPGLAPVAARSAPSSADPASWATPPAAAEVVRPTRDELMAYLAPMKKKVRGAVVLVGRAANPARDFTPGTLRRSDSELLAFASGGRGGRRAEPVAPPQRGKLKPDEIDAIVAQFLLENGAAARLVDSGEPQESMRVQS
;
A
#
# COMPACT_ATOMS: atom_id res chain seq x y z
N MET A 1 32.43 -25.10 59.57
CA MET A 1 31.89 -23.85 60.16
C MET A 1 30.37 -23.93 59.99
N LYS A 2 29.64 -24.45 60.99
CA LYS A 2 28.98 -23.69 62.09
C LYS A 2 27.96 -22.68 61.51
N HIS A 3 26.64 -22.71 61.72
CA HIS A 3 25.72 -23.50 62.55
C HIS A 3 24.28 -23.33 62.02
N ILE A 4 23.48 -24.38 62.21
CA ILE A 4 22.00 -24.44 62.33
C ILE A 4 21.51 -23.46 63.40
N TYR A 5 20.27 -22.92 63.34
CA TYR A 5 19.33 -22.87 64.49
C TYR A 5 17.89 -22.51 64.08
N LEU A 6 17.03 -23.55 64.07
CA LEU A 6 15.63 -23.47 64.48
C LEU A 6 15.59 -23.29 66.01
N ALA A 7 14.69 -22.45 66.52
CA ALA A 7 14.26 -22.50 67.91
C ALA A 7 12.79 -22.07 68.03
N THR A 8 11.93 -23.07 68.21
CA THR A 8 10.62 -22.98 68.82
C THR A 8 10.78 -22.90 70.35
N ALA A 9 10.03 -22.02 71.01
CA ALA A 9 9.71 -22.13 72.44
C ALA A 9 8.33 -21.53 72.72
N ALA A 10 7.46 -22.35 73.29
CA ALA A 10 6.17 -22.00 73.84
C ALA A 10 6.31 -21.65 75.33
N MET A 11 5.53 -20.70 75.85
CA MET A 11 4.57 -20.95 76.95
C MET A 11 3.83 -19.69 77.40
N LEU A 12 2.61 -19.95 77.88
CA LEU A 12 1.57 -19.07 78.39
C LEU A 12 2.03 -18.09 79.48
N SER A 13 1.44 -16.89 79.45
CA SER A 13 1.11 -16.13 80.66
C SER A 13 -0.21 -15.39 80.45
N THR A 14 -1.25 -15.86 81.12
CA THR A 14 -2.54 -15.16 81.27
C THR A 14 -2.39 -14.01 82.26
N CYS A 15 -2.78 -12.80 81.83
CA CYS A 15 -3.33 -11.77 82.72
C CYS A 15 -4.25 -10.88 81.89
N GLY A 16 -5.53 -10.82 82.27
CA GLY A 16 -6.55 -10.09 81.53
C GLY A 16 -6.42 -8.58 81.72
N PHE A 17 -6.73 -7.83 80.66
CA PHE A 17 -7.26 -6.48 80.72
C PHE A 17 -8.27 -6.28 79.59
N VAL A 18 -9.41 -5.72 79.96
CA VAL A 18 -10.58 -5.49 79.13
C VAL A 18 -10.48 -4.11 78.45
N THR A 19 -11.01 -4.04 77.22
CA THR A 19 -11.48 -2.86 76.45
C THR A 19 -10.50 -1.86 75.86
N GLY A 20 -10.62 -1.67 74.52
CA GLY A 20 -10.32 -0.39 73.87
C GLY A 20 -9.55 -0.40 72.54
N ALA A 21 -9.65 -1.42 71.69
CA ALA A 21 -9.06 -1.35 70.34
C ALA A 21 -9.97 -0.52 69.41
N ALA A 22 -9.60 0.74 69.17
CA ALA A 22 -10.06 1.47 68.00
C ALA A 22 -9.36 0.88 66.77
N GLN A 23 -10.05 0.02 66.02
CA GLN A 23 -9.59 -0.41 64.71
C GLN A 23 -9.50 0.80 63.78
N PRO A 24 -8.37 1.05 63.08
CA PRO A 24 -8.39 1.96 61.94
C PRO A 24 -9.27 1.31 60.87
N ALA A 25 -10.37 1.97 60.51
CA ALA A 25 -11.17 1.62 59.36
C ALA A 25 -10.30 1.87 58.11
N ILE A 26 -9.57 0.83 57.67
CA ILE A 26 -9.07 0.77 56.31
C ILE A 26 -10.34 0.70 55.45
N ALA A 27 -10.67 1.80 54.78
CA ALA A 27 -11.70 1.82 53.77
C ALA A 27 -11.35 0.74 52.74
N GLN A 28 -12.10 -0.37 52.76
CA GLN A 28 -12.09 -1.34 51.69
C GLN A 28 -12.58 -0.60 50.45
N GLN A 29 -11.65 -0.21 49.57
CA GLN A 29 -12.00 0.19 48.21
C GLN A 29 -12.78 -1.00 47.62
N ALA A 30 -14.10 -0.86 47.51
CA ALA A 30 -14.92 -1.88 46.88
C ALA A 30 -14.41 -2.06 45.45
N ALA A 31 -13.93 -3.26 45.14
CA ALA A 31 -13.64 -3.64 43.77
C ALA A 31 -14.96 -3.50 42.99
N GLU A 32 -14.98 -2.55 42.06
CA GLU A 32 -16.15 -2.27 41.23
C GLU A 32 -16.52 -3.55 40.46
N ALA A 33 -17.80 -3.92 40.49
CA ALA A 33 -18.28 -5.12 39.80
C ALA A 33 -17.95 -5.02 38.30
N PRO A 34 -17.55 -6.13 37.65
CA PRO A 34 -17.22 -6.10 36.22
C PRO A 34 -18.42 -5.63 35.40
N LEU A 35 -18.18 -4.65 34.54
CA LEU A 35 -19.20 -4.04 33.67
C LEU A 35 -19.84 -5.09 32.76
N SER A 36 -21.15 -4.96 32.51
CA SER A 36 -21.81 -5.73 31.46
C SER A 36 -21.28 -5.33 30.07
N PRO A 37 -21.35 -6.23 29.06
CA PRO A 37 -20.91 -5.91 27.70
C PRO A 37 -21.59 -4.66 27.10
N THR A 38 -22.85 -4.41 27.45
CA THR A 38 -23.60 -3.23 27.01
C THR A 38 -23.02 -1.96 27.62
N GLU A 39 -22.70 -1.96 28.92
CA GLU A 39 -22.08 -0.81 29.58
C GLU A 39 -20.67 -0.53 29.04
N VAL A 40 -19.89 -1.58 28.75
CA VAL A 40 -18.58 -1.43 28.09
C VAL A 40 -18.74 -0.75 26.73
N ARG A 41 -19.67 -1.21 25.89
CA ARG A 41 -19.94 -0.61 24.58
C ARG A 41 -20.33 0.86 24.72
N THR A 42 -21.28 1.19 25.58
CA THR A 42 -21.72 2.59 25.78
C THR A 42 -20.59 3.49 26.27
N ARG A 43 -19.72 2.99 27.16
CA ARG A 43 -18.53 3.75 27.60
C ARG A 43 -17.52 3.95 26.46
N LEU A 44 -17.32 2.97 25.59
CA LEU A 44 -16.45 3.09 24.41
C LEU A 44 -17.00 4.10 23.41
N GLU A 45 -18.29 4.04 23.09
CA GLU A 45 -18.97 5.01 22.20
C GLU A 45 -18.84 6.44 22.75
N ALA A 46 -19.07 6.64 24.05
CA ALA A 46 -18.95 7.95 24.69
C ALA A 46 -17.50 8.47 24.74
N ARG A 47 -16.51 7.57 24.77
CA ARG A 47 -15.08 7.93 24.71
C ARG A 47 -14.66 8.26 23.28
N ASP A 48 -15.14 7.50 22.29
CA ASP A 48 -14.87 7.83 20.89
C ASP A 48 -15.48 9.19 20.53
N ALA A 49 -16.71 9.49 20.97
CA ALA A 49 -17.35 10.77 20.69
C ALA A 49 -16.66 12.00 21.32
N ARG A 50 -15.96 11.83 22.45
CA ARG A 50 -15.37 12.95 23.23
C ARG A 50 -13.86 13.04 23.16
N ASP A 51 -13.18 11.90 23.10
CA ASP A 51 -11.73 11.77 23.30
C ASP A 51 -11.04 10.97 22.17
N SER A 52 -11.63 10.93 20.97
CA SER A 52 -11.07 10.16 19.84
C SER A 52 -9.63 10.60 19.52
N GLN A 53 -8.72 9.62 19.47
CA GLN A 53 -7.33 9.84 19.06
C GLN A 53 -7.11 9.59 17.57
N ILE A 54 -8.17 9.28 16.81
CA ILE A 54 -8.06 8.83 15.42
C ILE A 54 -7.35 9.84 14.53
N MET A 55 -7.64 11.14 14.69
CA MET A 55 -7.02 12.19 13.87
C MET A 55 -5.54 12.38 14.21
N ALA A 56 -5.16 12.25 15.48
CA ALA A 56 -3.77 12.33 15.89
C ALA A 56 -2.96 11.13 15.37
N LEU A 57 -3.53 9.93 15.45
CA LEU A 57 -2.92 8.71 14.90
C LEU A 57 -2.82 8.76 13.38
N LEU A 58 -3.88 9.24 12.71
CA LEU A 58 -3.89 9.41 11.26
C LEU A 58 -2.78 10.38 10.84
N HIS A 59 -2.66 11.53 11.48
CA HIS A 59 -1.60 12.51 11.22
C HIS A 59 -0.19 11.90 11.33
N LYS A 60 0.07 11.09 12.37
CA LYS A 60 1.36 10.40 12.49
C LYS A 60 1.63 9.47 11.31
N ILE A 61 0.64 8.68 10.94
CA ILE A 61 0.78 7.71 9.87
C ILE A 61 0.87 8.42 8.52
N THR A 62 -0.03 9.33 8.17
CA THR A 62 -0.13 9.92 6.82
C THR A 62 0.83 11.06 6.56
N ASP A 63 1.08 11.91 7.56
CA ASP A 63 1.76 13.18 7.33
C ASP A 63 3.20 13.13 7.84
N VAL A 64 3.40 12.57 9.05
CA VAL A 64 4.76 12.47 9.64
C VAL A 64 5.58 11.39 8.94
N HIS A 65 5.03 10.18 8.78
CA HIS A 65 5.75 9.09 8.12
C HIS A 65 5.56 9.07 6.59
N GLY A 66 4.51 9.72 6.06
CA GLY A 66 4.34 9.87 4.61
C GLY A 66 4.15 8.55 3.87
N PRO A 67 4.52 8.46 2.58
CA PRO A 67 4.38 7.23 1.77
C PRO A 67 5.17 6.05 2.35
N ARG A 68 4.50 4.91 2.59
CA ARG A 68 5.07 3.72 3.23
C ARG A 68 5.11 2.53 2.27
N LEU A 69 5.88 2.64 1.19
CA LEU A 69 6.09 1.54 0.25
C LEU A 69 6.70 0.33 0.98
N THR A 70 6.34 -0.89 0.59
CA THR A 70 6.92 -2.12 1.14
C THR A 70 8.43 -2.09 1.10
N ALA A 71 9.08 -2.46 2.21
CA ALA A 71 10.52 -2.42 2.41
C ALA A 71 11.19 -1.03 2.28
N SER A 72 10.43 0.07 2.35
CA SER A 72 10.99 1.43 2.36
C SER A 72 11.46 1.87 3.77
N PRO A 73 12.38 2.85 3.87
CA PRO A 73 12.75 3.45 5.15
C PRO A 73 11.57 4.06 5.92
N GLN A 74 10.61 4.68 5.20
CA GLN A 74 9.43 5.30 5.79
C GLN A 74 8.47 4.28 6.39
N LEU A 75 8.29 3.12 5.72
CA LEU A 75 7.53 2.02 6.31
C LEU A 75 8.19 1.54 7.60
N ARG A 76 9.52 1.36 7.59
CA ARG A 76 10.25 0.92 8.79
C ARG A 76 10.08 1.91 9.94
N ALA A 77 10.25 3.21 9.69
CA ALA A 77 10.04 4.24 10.70
C ALA A 77 8.61 4.24 11.27
N ALA A 78 7.59 4.05 10.42
CA ALA A 78 6.20 3.96 10.88
C ALA A 78 5.93 2.69 11.71
N GLN A 79 6.56 1.58 11.35
CA GLN A 79 6.47 0.32 12.11
C GLN A 79 7.10 0.46 13.50
N ASP A 80 8.29 1.06 13.58
CA ASP A 80 8.96 1.31 14.85
C ASP A 80 8.13 2.24 15.74
N TRP A 81 7.60 3.33 15.19
CA TRP A 81 6.67 4.22 15.89
C TRP A 81 5.40 3.50 16.38
N ALA A 82 4.82 2.62 15.57
CA ALA A 82 3.63 1.87 15.96
C ALA A 82 3.91 0.92 17.13
N VAL A 83 5.07 0.24 17.12
CA VAL A 83 5.52 -0.61 18.22
C VAL A 83 5.68 0.19 19.51
N GLU A 84 6.35 1.33 19.45
CA GLU A 84 6.53 2.21 20.61
C GLU A 84 5.20 2.73 21.15
N THR A 85 4.31 3.16 20.25
CA THR A 85 2.97 3.67 20.61
C THR A 85 2.14 2.59 21.29
N MET A 86 2.09 1.37 20.74
CA MET A 86 1.37 0.25 21.35
C MET A 86 1.96 -0.14 22.71
N LYS A 87 3.30 -0.12 22.85
CA LYS A 87 3.96 -0.34 24.15
C LYS A 87 3.59 0.75 25.17
N SER A 88 3.50 2.01 24.75
CA SER A 88 3.10 3.13 25.62
C SER A 88 1.67 2.99 26.17
N TRP A 89 0.80 2.28 25.43
CA TRP A 89 -0.55 1.92 25.88
C TRP A 89 -0.58 0.65 26.75
N ASN A 90 0.58 0.13 27.15
CA ASN A 90 0.75 -1.10 27.92
C ASN A 90 0.23 -2.38 27.23
N LEU A 91 0.19 -2.40 25.89
CA LEU A 91 -0.10 -3.65 25.16
C LEU A 91 1.02 -4.66 25.39
N GLN A 92 0.62 -5.93 25.51
CA GLN A 92 1.54 -7.04 25.71
C GLN A 92 1.92 -7.67 24.37
N GLN A 93 3.09 -8.32 24.32
CA GLN A 93 3.57 -9.06 23.14
C GLN A 93 3.72 -8.21 21.85
N VAL A 94 4.02 -6.91 21.97
CA VAL A 94 4.20 -6.04 20.81
C VAL A 94 5.58 -6.23 20.19
N HIS A 95 5.62 -6.77 18.97
CA HIS A 95 6.83 -6.97 18.18
C HIS A 95 6.53 -6.89 16.68
N LEU A 96 7.58 -6.75 15.86
CA LEU A 96 7.46 -6.84 14.39
C LEU A 96 7.67 -8.28 13.95
N GLU A 97 6.83 -8.73 13.03
CA GLU A 97 6.98 -10.02 12.36
C GLU A 97 7.73 -9.82 11.04
N ALA A 98 8.91 -10.43 10.94
CA ALA A 98 9.68 -10.39 9.71
C ALA A 98 9.09 -11.37 8.69
N TRP A 99 9.02 -10.94 7.44
CA TRP A 99 8.67 -11.79 6.31
C TRP A 99 9.58 -11.47 5.13
N ASP A 100 9.85 -12.47 4.29
CA ASP A 100 10.66 -12.27 3.09
C ASP A 100 9.81 -11.72 1.95
N PHE A 101 10.09 -10.47 1.57
CA PHE A 101 9.41 -9.79 0.46
C PHE A 101 9.93 -10.22 -0.92
N GLY A 102 11.08 -10.89 -1.00
CA GLY A 102 11.68 -11.30 -2.27
C GLY A 102 12.28 -10.15 -3.11
N HIS A 103 12.27 -8.92 -2.59
CA HIS A 103 12.88 -7.75 -3.22
C HIS A 103 13.63 -6.90 -2.19
N GLN A 104 14.66 -6.19 -2.64
CA GLN A 104 15.34 -5.20 -1.81
C GLN A 104 14.42 -4.02 -1.51
N GLY A 105 14.70 -3.32 -0.42
CA GLY A 105 14.07 -2.04 -0.13
C GLY A 105 14.29 -1.02 -1.25
N TRP A 106 13.32 -0.16 -1.48
CA TRP A 106 13.38 0.86 -2.52
C TRP A 106 12.81 2.18 -2.04
N SER A 107 13.46 3.28 -2.44
CA SER A 107 12.97 4.64 -2.25
C SER A 107 13.38 5.49 -3.44
N ASN A 108 12.45 6.27 -3.98
CA ASN A 108 12.77 7.25 -5.00
C ASN A 108 13.26 8.56 -4.36
N ALA A 109 14.53 8.90 -4.58
CA ALA A 109 15.08 10.17 -4.13
C ALA A 109 14.80 11.32 -5.11
N LEU A 110 15.00 11.08 -6.42
CA LEU A 110 14.82 12.06 -7.48
C LEU A 110 14.42 11.37 -8.79
N MET A 111 13.39 11.90 -9.44
CA MET A 111 13.04 11.54 -10.81
C MET A 111 12.77 12.82 -11.59
N GLU A 112 13.65 13.09 -12.56
CA GLU A 112 13.51 14.22 -13.47
C GLU A 112 13.59 13.71 -14.91
N ALA A 113 12.65 14.17 -15.73
CA ALA A 113 12.65 13.92 -17.16
C ALA A 113 12.23 15.19 -17.87
N SER A 114 12.89 15.51 -18.98
CA SER A 114 12.56 16.66 -19.80
C SER A 114 12.90 16.36 -21.25
N VAL A 115 12.08 16.84 -22.16
CA VAL A 115 12.42 16.92 -23.57
C VAL A 115 13.48 18.01 -23.72
N VAL A 116 14.58 17.70 -24.40
CA VAL A 116 15.67 18.66 -24.67
C VAL A 116 15.54 19.28 -26.07
N ALA A 117 15.01 18.54 -27.05
CA ALA A 117 14.82 18.99 -28.42
C ALA A 117 13.58 18.31 -29.05
N PRO A 118 12.92 18.96 -30.05
CA PRO A 118 13.23 20.28 -30.61
C PRO A 118 12.81 21.45 -29.72
N TYR A 119 11.91 21.23 -28.76
CA TYR A 119 11.48 22.22 -27.78
C TYR A 119 11.69 21.67 -26.38
N GLN A 120 12.24 22.51 -25.51
CA GLN A 120 12.45 22.12 -24.13
C GLN A 120 11.12 22.10 -23.39
N ALA A 121 10.79 20.97 -22.78
CA ALA A 121 9.57 20.83 -21.99
C ALA A 121 9.77 19.81 -20.85
N PRO A 122 9.25 20.07 -19.64
CA PRO A 122 9.29 19.09 -18.57
C PRO A 122 8.37 17.91 -18.91
N ILE A 123 8.77 16.71 -18.50
CA ILE A 123 7.95 15.50 -18.58
C ILE A 123 7.54 15.13 -17.16
N ASN A 124 6.24 14.96 -16.92
CA ASN A 124 5.76 14.40 -15.68
C ASN A 124 6.08 12.90 -15.67
N ALA A 125 7.11 12.50 -14.95
CA ALA A 125 7.57 11.13 -14.89
C ALA A 125 7.63 10.64 -13.45
N ARG A 126 7.35 9.35 -13.26
CA ARG A 126 7.51 8.65 -11.99
C ARG A 126 8.40 7.44 -12.23
N ALA A 127 9.42 7.29 -11.40
CA ALA A 127 10.22 6.08 -11.41
C ALA A 127 9.32 4.89 -11.04
N LEU A 128 9.44 3.79 -11.79
CA LEU A 128 8.78 2.57 -11.37
C LEU A 128 9.49 2.02 -10.12
N PRO A 129 8.75 1.60 -9.09
CA PRO A 129 9.35 0.96 -7.93
C PRO A 129 10.28 -0.19 -8.32
N TRP A 130 11.40 -0.32 -7.61
CA TRP A 130 12.47 -1.30 -7.84
C TRP A 130 13.23 -1.15 -9.16
N SER A 131 13.05 -0.05 -9.89
CA SER A 131 14.01 0.33 -10.94
C SER A 131 15.33 0.80 -10.30
N PRO A 132 16.48 0.47 -10.93
CA PRO A 132 17.76 1.01 -10.50
C PRO A 132 17.86 2.51 -10.80
N SER A 133 18.89 3.17 -10.29
CA SER A 133 19.21 4.55 -10.65
C SER A 133 20.07 4.59 -11.92
N THR A 134 20.00 5.71 -12.65
CA THR A 134 20.93 5.98 -13.76
C THR A 134 22.30 6.39 -13.22
N ALA A 135 23.35 6.17 -14.01
CA ALA A 135 24.71 6.65 -13.73
C ALA A 135 24.83 8.16 -14.03
N GLY A 136 24.02 8.98 -13.36
CA GLY A 136 23.89 10.42 -13.61
C GLY A 136 22.86 10.77 -14.68
N LEU A 137 22.98 11.97 -15.25
CA LEU A 137 22.07 12.48 -16.26
C LEU A 137 22.20 11.69 -17.57
N VAL A 138 21.08 11.17 -18.07
CA VAL A 138 21.02 10.45 -19.34
C VAL A 138 20.36 11.34 -20.39
N THR A 139 21.08 11.64 -21.47
CA THR A 139 20.54 12.33 -22.65
C THR A 139 20.65 11.41 -23.86
N ALA A 140 19.52 11.09 -24.48
CA ALA A 140 19.47 10.12 -25.57
C ALA A 140 18.28 10.40 -26.50
N ASN A 141 18.34 9.86 -27.72
CA ASN A 141 17.25 9.94 -28.68
C ASN A 141 16.04 9.16 -28.18
N ALA A 142 14.84 9.68 -28.44
CA ALA A 142 13.59 8.99 -28.14
C ALA A 142 13.19 8.06 -29.29
N VAL A 143 12.78 6.83 -28.98
CA VAL A 143 12.27 5.85 -29.95
C VAL A 143 10.92 5.32 -29.47
N LEU A 144 9.90 5.39 -30.32
CA LEU A 144 8.59 4.82 -30.04
C LEU A 144 8.52 3.38 -30.55
N LEU A 145 8.17 2.46 -29.65
CA LEU A 145 7.82 1.06 -29.94
C LEU A 145 6.32 0.86 -29.75
N LEU A 146 5.70 0.21 -30.72
CA LEU A 146 4.28 -0.18 -30.69
C LEU A 146 4.18 -1.71 -30.87
N PRO A 147 4.56 -2.50 -29.86
CA PRO A 147 4.44 -3.95 -29.94
C PRO A 147 2.98 -4.38 -30.19
N PRO A 148 2.74 -5.36 -31.08
CA PRO A 148 1.40 -5.92 -31.24
C PRO A 148 0.92 -6.53 -29.91
N GLY A 149 -0.39 -6.49 -29.65
CA GLY A 149 -0.99 -7.08 -28.45
C GLY A 149 -0.86 -6.29 -27.15
N LEU A 150 -0.01 -5.26 -27.09
CA LEU A 150 -0.11 -4.25 -26.05
C LEU A 150 -1.28 -3.33 -26.40
N ALA A 151 -2.40 -3.54 -25.73
CA ALA A 151 -3.49 -2.57 -25.77
C ALA A 151 -2.95 -1.20 -25.31
N PRO A 152 -3.48 -0.08 -25.83
CA PRO A 152 -3.34 1.18 -25.13
C PRO A 152 -3.79 0.92 -23.69
N VAL A 153 -3.08 1.47 -22.70
CA VAL A 153 -3.61 1.47 -21.33
C VAL A 153 -4.97 2.12 -21.46
N ALA A 154 -6.05 1.32 -21.34
CA ALA A 154 -7.38 1.86 -21.36
C ALA A 154 -7.35 2.88 -20.23
N ALA A 155 -7.58 4.16 -20.56
CA ALA A 155 -7.81 5.17 -19.54
C ALA A 155 -8.77 4.50 -18.56
N ARG A 156 -8.37 4.34 -17.30
CA ARG A 156 -9.26 3.79 -16.30
C ARG A 156 -10.33 4.85 -16.11
N SER A 157 -11.31 4.85 -17.01
CA SER A 157 -12.57 5.51 -16.76
C SER A 157 -13.12 4.77 -15.55
N ALA A 158 -12.98 5.37 -14.38
CA ALA A 158 -13.85 4.99 -13.27
C ALA A 158 -15.29 5.01 -13.83
N PRO A 159 -16.14 4.04 -13.49
CA PRO A 159 -17.53 4.10 -13.93
C PRO A 159 -18.09 5.47 -13.51
N SER A 160 -18.42 6.32 -14.48
CA SER A 160 -18.81 7.72 -14.23
C SER A 160 -20.24 7.85 -13.70
N SER A 161 -20.84 6.77 -13.21
CA SER A 161 -22.20 6.81 -12.70
C SER A 161 -22.19 6.61 -11.20
N ALA A 162 -22.83 7.57 -10.52
CA ALA A 162 -23.32 7.49 -9.14
C ALA A 162 -24.37 6.37 -8.94
N ASP A 163 -24.43 5.41 -9.87
CA ASP A 163 -25.41 4.35 -9.92
C ASP A 163 -24.81 3.10 -9.28
N PRO A 164 -25.30 2.64 -8.11
CA PRO A 164 -24.76 1.49 -7.40
C PRO A 164 -24.89 0.16 -8.16
N ALA A 165 -25.50 0.15 -9.35
CA ALA A 165 -25.54 -0.98 -10.28
C ALA A 165 -24.40 -1.00 -11.32
N SER A 166 -23.56 0.06 -11.41
CA SER A 166 -22.54 0.20 -12.47
C SER A 166 -21.30 -0.68 -12.31
N TRP A 167 -21.15 -1.37 -11.18
CA TRP A 167 -20.12 -2.40 -10.99
C TRP A 167 -20.40 -3.67 -11.82
N ALA A 168 -21.60 -3.82 -12.39
CA ALA A 168 -22.11 -5.11 -12.84
C ALA A 168 -21.70 -5.52 -14.28
N THR A 169 -21.17 -4.61 -15.11
CA THR A 169 -20.76 -4.99 -16.47
C THR A 169 -19.54 -4.19 -16.92
N PRO A 170 -18.33 -4.78 -16.93
CA PRO A 170 -17.20 -4.21 -17.65
C PRO A 170 -17.60 -3.99 -19.11
N PRO A 171 -17.25 -2.85 -19.74
CA PRO A 171 -17.44 -2.69 -21.17
C PRO A 171 -16.76 -3.85 -21.89
N ALA A 172 -17.41 -4.40 -22.92
CA ALA A 172 -16.84 -5.50 -23.70
C ALA A 172 -15.43 -5.10 -24.16
N ALA A 173 -14.42 -5.80 -23.62
CA ALA A 173 -13.05 -5.57 -24.02
C ALA A 173 -12.96 -5.80 -25.53
N ALA A 174 -12.66 -4.75 -26.28
CA ALA A 174 -12.38 -4.87 -27.70
C ALA A 174 -11.37 -6.01 -27.88
N GLU A 175 -11.63 -6.92 -28.83
CA GLU A 175 -10.79 -8.09 -29.04
C GLU A 175 -9.40 -7.64 -29.52
N VAL A 176 -8.48 -7.46 -28.58
CA VAL A 176 -7.08 -7.17 -28.89
C VAL A 176 -6.49 -8.47 -29.41
N VAL A 177 -6.12 -8.48 -30.70
CA VAL A 177 -5.37 -9.58 -31.31
C VAL A 177 -4.07 -9.76 -30.53
N ARG A 178 -3.96 -10.86 -29.80
CA ARG A 178 -2.77 -11.18 -28.98
C ARG A 178 -1.76 -11.92 -29.85
N PRO A 179 -0.53 -11.41 -30.00
CA PRO A 179 0.47 -12.05 -30.83
C PRO A 179 0.98 -13.34 -30.20
N THR A 180 1.52 -14.19 -31.05
CA THR A 180 2.39 -15.28 -30.61
C THR A 180 3.78 -14.75 -30.24
N ARG A 181 4.58 -15.56 -29.54
CA ARG A 181 5.97 -15.18 -29.18
C ARG A 181 6.82 -14.90 -30.42
N ASP A 182 6.65 -15.68 -31.48
CA ASP A 182 7.44 -15.55 -32.70
C ASP A 182 7.10 -14.28 -33.48
N GLU A 183 5.82 -13.91 -33.53
CA GLU A 183 5.36 -12.64 -34.12
C GLU A 183 5.94 -11.43 -33.37
N LEU A 184 5.94 -11.47 -32.04
CA LEU A 184 6.53 -10.40 -31.23
C LEU A 184 8.04 -10.29 -31.47
N MET A 185 8.77 -11.41 -31.50
CA MET A 185 10.20 -11.41 -31.75
C MET A 185 10.55 -10.96 -33.18
N ALA A 186 9.73 -11.33 -34.17
CA ALA A 186 9.88 -10.87 -35.55
C ALA A 186 9.72 -9.35 -35.65
N TYR A 187 8.78 -8.77 -34.89
CA TYR A 187 8.63 -7.31 -34.78
C TYR A 187 9.86 -6.65 -34.12
N LEU A 188 10.38 -7.23 -33.03
CA LEU A 188 11.49 -6.68 -32.26
C LEU A 188 12.85 -6.76 -32.98
N ALA A 189 13.07 -7.79 -33.81
CA ALA A 189 14.33 -8.05 -34.50
C ALA A 189 14.92 -6.85 -35.28
N PRO A 190 14.17 -6.14 -36.15
CA PRO A 190 14.69 -4.98 -36.88
C PRO A 190 14.96 -3.75 -35.98
N MET A 191 14.46 -3.73 -34.75
CA MET A 191 14.53 -2.56 -33.87
C MET A 191 15.75 -2.56 -32.94
N LYS A 192 16.49 -3.67 -32.87
CA LYS A 192 17.70 -3.84 -32.03
C LYS A 192 18.69 -2.69 -32.14
N LYS A 193 18.98 -2.23 -33.36
CA LYS A 193 19.93 -1.12 -33.60
C LYS A 193 19.37 0.24 -33.17
N LYS A 194 18.04 0.42 -33.22
CA LYS A 194 17.38 1.69 -32.90
C LYS A 194 17.26 1.90 -31.39
N VAL A 195 17.07 0.83 -30.62
CA VAL A 195 16.88 0.92 -29.17
C VAL A 195 18.18 1.11 -28.39
N ARG A 196 19.33 0.77 -28.99
CA ARG A 196 20.63 0.85 -28.32
C ARG A 196 20.96 2.29 -27.94
N GLY A 197 21.09 2.53 -26.64
CA GLY A 197 21.36 3.85 -26.06
C GLY A 197 20.20 4.84 -26.19
N ALA A 198 19.01 4.40 -26.62
CA ALA A 198 17.85 5.26 -26.79
C ALA A 198 16.95 5.23 -25.55
N VAL A 199 16.18 6.30 -25.36
CA VAL A 199 15.04 6.34 -24.45
C VAL A 199 13.83 5.78 -25.20
N VAL A 200 13.26 4.68 -24.74
CA VAL A 200 12.27 3.93 -25.49
C VAL A 200 10.88 4.10 -24.90
N LEU A 201 10.00 4.75 -25.66
CA LEU A 201 8.57 4.88 -25.37
C LEU A 201 7.87 3.60 -25.83
N VAL A 202 7.19 2.88 -24.93
CA VAL A 202 6.52 1.61 -25.25
C VAL A 202 5.01 1.75 -25.13
N GLY A 203 4.31 1.39 -26.19
CA GLY A 203 2.85 1.39 -26.26
C GLY A 203 2.28 2.64 -26.91
N ARG A 204 0.99 2.56 -27.28
CA ARG A 204 0.26 3.71 -27.81
C ARG A 204 -0.09 4.64 -26.65
N ALA A 205 0.21 5.94 -26.81
CA ALA A 205 -0.21 6.97 -25.87
C ALA A 205 -1.73 6.93 -25.69
N ALA A 206 -2.18 6.91 -24.45
CA ALA A 206 -3.58 7.02 -24.11
C ALA A 206 -4.00 8.49 -24.24
N ASN A 207 -5.17 8.73 -24.83
CA ASN A 207 -5.79 10.05 -24.74
C ASN A 207 -6.84 9.96 -23.61
N PRO A 208 -6.49 10.31 -22.35
CA PRO A 208 -7.44 10.25 -21.26
C PRO A 208 -8.59 11.20 -21.58
N ALA A 209 -9.83 10.69 -21.54
CA ALA A 209 -10.99 11.56 -21.61
C ALA A 209 -10.88 12.54 -20.43
N ARG A 210 -11.09 13.83 -20.68
CA ARG A 210 -11.08 14.83 -19.59
C ARG A 210 -12.23 14.51 -18.66
N ASP A 211 -11.92 13.92 -17.52
CA ASP A 211 -12.90 13.61 -16.50
C ASP A 211 -13.22 14.90 -15.74
N PHE A 212 -14.37 15.47 -16.02
CA PHE A 212 -14.93 16.60 -15.29
C PHE A 212 -15.83 16.14 -14.13
N THR A 213 -15.90 14.84 -13.88
CA THR A 213 -16.61 14.32 -12.71
C THR A 213 -15.88 14.81 -11.47
N PRO A 214 -16.58 15.49 -10.54
CA PRO A 214 -15.95 15.91 -9.30
C PRO A 214 -15.36 14.70 -8.59
N GLY A 215 -14.12 14.83 -8.12
CA GLY A 215 -13.46 13.76 -7.38
C GLY A 215 -14.33 13.29 -6.23
N THR A 216 -14.29 11.98 -5.93
CA THR A 216 -15.08 11.40 -4.85
C THR A 216 -14.75 12.11 -3.54
N LEU A 217 -15.69 12.93 -3.07
CA LEU A 217 -15.58 13.61 -1.79
C LEU A 217 -15.64 12.57 -0.66
N ARG A 218 -15.25 13.00 0.55
CA ARG A 218 -15.48 12.19 1.75
C ARG A 218 -16.96 11.78 1.77
N ARG A 219 -17.22 10.47 1.85
CA ARG A 219 -18.56 9.93 2.04
C ARG A 219 -19.16 10.51 3.31
N SER A 220 -20.45 10.83 3.27
CA SER A 220 -21.18 11.25 4.45
C SER A 220 -21.20 10.14 5.51
N ASP A 221 -21.33 10.51 6.79
CA ASP A 221 -21.33 9.52 7.88
C ASP A 221 -22.52 8.56 7.75
N SER A 222 -23.65 8.99 7.17
CA SER A 222 -24.79 8.12 6.87
C SER A 222 -24.48 7.08 5.79
N GLU A 223 -23.73 7.43 4.74
CA GLU A 223 -23.28 6.49 3.71
C GLU A 223 -22.24 5.50 4.25
N LEU A 224 -21.35 5.96 5.13
CA LEU A 224 -20.39 5.08 5.80
C LEU A 224 -21.11 4.09 6.73
N LEU A 225 -22.14 4.54 7.45
CA LEU A 225 -22.97 3.69 8.30
C LEU A 225 -23.74 2.66 7.47
N ALA A 226 -24.33 3.07 6.34
CA ALA A 226 -24.99 2.17 5.39
C ALA A 226 -24.02 1.15 4.79
N PHE A 227 -22.79 1.56 4.46
CA PHE A 227 -21.75 0.66 3.97
C PHE A 227 -21.28 -0.34 5.04
N ALA A 228 -21.12 0.10 6.29
CA ALA A 228 -20.70 -0.75 7.41
C ALA A 228 -21.79 -1.74 7.84
N SER A 229 -23.07 -1.36 7.68
CA SER A 229 -24.24 -2.21 7.97
C SER A 229 -24.66 -3.09 6.79
N GLY A 230 -24.23 -2.76 5.57
CA GLY A 230 -24.38 -3.61 4.40
C GLY A 230 -23.52 -4.86 4.51
N GLY A 231 -24.11 -6.04 4.37
CA GLY A 231 -23.39 -7.32 4.39
C GLY A 231 -22.20 -7.30 3.43
N ARG A 232 -21.07 -7.88 3.85
CA ARG A 232 -19.83 -7.98 3.04
C ARG A 232 -20.15 -8.61 1.68
N GLY A 233 -20.30 -7.78 0.64
CA GLY A 233 -20.39 -8.23 -0.73
C GLY A 233 -19.09 -8.93 -1.10
N GLY A 234 -19.13 -10.26 -1.20
CA GLY A 234 -18.01 -11.02 -1.72
C GLY A 234 -17.73 -10.57 -3.16
N ARG A 235 -16.45 -10.36 -3.50
CA ARG A 235 -16.03 -10.20 -4.89
C ARG A 235 -16.48 -11.47 -5.63
N ARG A 236 -17.50 -11.34 -6.49
CA ARG A 236 -17.84 -12.39 -7.46
C ARG A 236 -16.59 -12.58 -8.31
N ALA A 237 -16.00 -13.77 -8.25
CA ALA A 237 -14.89 -14.12 -9.13
C ALA A 237 -15.35 -13.87 -10.57
N GLU A 238 -14.64 -13.01 -11.29
CA GLU A 238 -14.89 -12.85 -12.72
C GLU A 238 -14.70 -14.21 -13.39
N PRO A 239 -15.53 -14.55 -14.39
CA PRO A 239 -15.26 -15.69 -15.25
C PRO A 239 -13.90 -15.45 -15.91
N VAL A 240 -12.88 -16.21 -15.49
CA VAL A 240 -11.58 -16.21 -16.16
C VAL A 240 -11.84 -16.76 -17.57
N ALA A 241 -11.75 -15.90 -18.58
CA ALA A 241 -11.86 -16.33 -19.97
C ALA A 241 -10.91 -17.50 -20.22
N PRO A 242 -11.36 -18.57 -20.91
CA PRO A 242 -10.55 -19.77 -21.10
C PRO A 242 -9.20 -19.39 -21.74
N PRO A 243 -8.08 -19.98 -21.28
CA PRO A 243 -6.76 -19.64 -21.78
C PRO A 243 -6.71 -19.90 -23.29
N GLN A 244 -6.53 -18.84 -24.08
CA GLN A 244 -6.27 -18.98 -25.51
C GLN A 244 -4.88 -19.61 -25.67
N ARG A 245 -4.82 -20.92 -25.92
CA ARG A 245 -3.56 -21.67 -26.06
C ARG A 245 -2.70 -21.05 -27.18
N GLY A 246 -1.45 -20.72 -26.86
CA GLY A 246 -0.45 -20.21 -27.81
C GLY A 246 -0.37 -18.68 -27.95
N LYS A 247 -1.28 -17.91 -27.33
CA LYS A 247 -1.24 -16.44 -27.34
C LYS A 247 -0.68 -15.90 -26.03
N LEU A 248 0.22 -14.91 -26.13
CA LEU A 248 0.84 -14.30 -24.94
C LEU A 248 -0.16 -13.46 -24.15
N LYS A 249 -0.04 -13.49 -22.81
CA LYS A 249 -0.72 -12.54 -21.92
C LYS A 249 -0.07 -11.16 -22.01
N PRO A 250 -0.79 -10.06 -21.72
CA PRO A 250 -0.21 -8.72 -21.68
C PRO A 250 1.06 -8.63 -20.82
N ASP A 251 1.05 -9.24 -19.63
CA ASP A 251 2.20 -9.26 -18.72
C ASP A 251 3.41 -10.01 -19.32
N GLU A 252 3.17 -11.07 -20.09
CA GLU A 252 4.22 -11.83 -20.76
C GLU A 252 4.82 -11.03 -21.92
N ILE A 253 4.00 -10.29 -22.66
CA ILE A 253 4.46 -9.36 -23.71
C ILE A 253 5.32 -8.26 -23.09
N ASP A 254 4.86 -7.65 -22.00
CA ASP A 254 5.58 -6.60 -21.29
C ASP A 254 6.92 -7.06 -20.75
N ALA A 255 6.98 -8.29 -20.22
CA ALA A 255 8.22 -8.91 -19.75
C ALA A 255 9.19 -9.20 -20.90
N ILE A 256 8.71 -9.73 -22.02
CA ILE A 256 9.56 -9.99 -23.21
C ILE A 256 10.12 -8.68 -23.77
N VAL A 257 9.30 -7.62 -23.86
CA VAL A 257 9.74 -6.31 -24.31
C VAL A 257 10.75 -5.71 -23.34
N ALA A 258 10.52 -5.79 -22.03
CA ALA A 258 11.49 -5.33 -21.02
C ALA A 258 12.84 -6.04 -21.18
N GLN A 259 12.82 -7.37 -21.28
CA GLN A 259 14.02 -8.18 -21.45
C GLN A 259 14.78 -7.82 -22.74
N PHE A 260 14.05 -7.65 -23.84
CA PHE A 260 14.64 -7.21 -25.11
C PHE A 260 15.35 -5.86 -25.00
N LEU A 261 14.75 -4.88 -24.30
CA LEU A 261 15.33 -3.56 -24.14
C LEU A 261 16.60 -3.60 -23.28
N LEU A 262 16.59 -4.39 -22.21
CA LEU A 262 17.76 -4.63 -21.37
C LEU A 262 18.91 -5.26 -22.17
N GLU A 263 18.63 -6.34 -22.90
CA GLU A 263 19.65 -7.06 -23.70
C GLU A 263 20.25 -6.22 -24.83
N ASN A 264 19.48 -5.28 -25.39
CA ASN A 264 19.94 -4.42 -26.48
C ASN A 264 20.43 -3.05 -26.00
N GLY A 265 20.57 -2.85 -24.69
CA GLY A 265 21.18 -1.68 -24.07
C GLY A 265 20.37 -0.39 -24.27
N ALA A 266 19.05 -0.45 -24.13
CA ALA A 266 18.23 0.75 -24.02
C ALA A 266 18.64 1.56 -22.79
N ALA A 267 18.58 2.89 -22.89
CA ALA A 267 18.99 3.78 -21.80
C ALA A 267 17.90 3.94 -20.74
N ALA A 268 16.64 3.92 -21.17
CA ALA A 268 15.47 3.87 -20.30
C ALA A 268 14.25 3.39 -21.09
N ARG A 269 13.31 2.73 -20.43
CA ARG A 269 11.96 2.43 -20.93
C ARG A 269 10.97 3.39 -20.27
N LEU A 270 10.14 3.97 -21.10
CA LEU A 270 9.11 4.94 -20.76
C LEU A 270 7.74 4.36 -21.15
N VAL A 271 6.80 4.30 -20.21
CA VAL A 271 5.43 3.80 -20.45
C VAL A 271 4.41 4.83 -19.99
N ASP A 272 3.43 5.13 -20.83
CA ASP A 272 2.31 5.99 -20.48
C ASP A 272 1.42 5.31 -19.43
N SER A 273 1.12 5.99 -18.33
CA SER A 273 0.25 5.45 -17.28
C SER A 273 -1.24 5.51 -17.64
N GLY A 274 -1.65 6.28 -18.66
CA GLY A 274 -3.05 6.50 -19.02
C GLY A 274 -3.87 7.23 -17.95
N GLU A 275 -3.19 7.92 -17.03
CA GLU A 275 -3.81 8.71 -15.96
C GLU A 275 -3.96 10.17 -16.43
N PRO A 276 -4.97 10.92 -15.93
CA PRO A 276 -5.20 12.32 -16.33
C PRO A 276 -4.00 13.24 -16.07
N GLN A 277 -3.12 12.84 -15.16
CA GLN A 277 -1.77 13.37 -15.03
C GLN A 277 -0.84 12.39 -15.72
N GLU A 278 -0.47 12.71 -16.96
CA GLU A 278 0.39 11.97 -17.90
C GLU A 278 1.73 11.52 -17.27
N SER A 279 1.67 10.55 -16.36
CA SER A 279 2.82 10.14 -15.58
C SER A 279 3.53 9.02 -16.30
N MET A 280 4.71 9.30 -16.82
CA MET A 280 5.48 8.28 -17.52
C MET A 280 6.24 7.41 -16.53
N ARG A 281 6.07 6.10 -16.63
CA ARG A 281 6.83 5.14 -15.83
C ARG A 281 8.19 4.94 -16.46
N VAL A 282 9.24 5.27 -15.71
CA VAL A 282 10.63 5.06 -16.14
C VAL A 282 11.19 3.81 -15.49
N GLN A 283 11.70 2.90 -16.33
CA GLN A 283 12.55 1.77 -15.95
C GLN A 283 13.90 1.98 -16.63
N SER A 284 14.98 2.13 -15.87
CA SER A 284 16.35 2.12 -16.41
C SER A 284 16.96 0.73 -16.36
#